data_AF-A0A2V6N4Z3-F1
#
_entry.id   AF-A0A2V6N4Z3-F1
#
_cell.length_a   1.000
_cell.length_b   1.000
_cell.length_c   1.000
_cell.angle_alpha   90.00
_cell.angle_beta   90.00
_cell.angle_gamma   90.00
#
_symmetry.space_group_name_H-M   'P 1'
#
loop_
_entity.id
_entity.type
_entity.pdbx_description
1 polymer ?
#
loop_
_entity_poly.entity_id
_entity_poly.type
_entity_poly.pdbx_seq_one_letter_code
_entity_poly.pdbx_strand_id
1 'polypeptide(L)' 'ELLREFPGFDSMPAAQAGEIYLVNASAYFARPGPRIIDSIEILAGILHPKEFPEFASRHTQARRVTQHDLSAP' A
#
# COMPACT_ATOMS: atom_id res chain seq x y z
N GLU A 1 15.13 0.88 3.16
CA GLU A 1 16.13 -0.20 3.06
C GLU A 1 15.78 -1.48 3.85
N LEU A 2 15.29 -1.40 5.10
CA LEU A 2 14.97 -2.57 5.95
C LEU A 2 14.20 -3.73 5.29
N LEU A 3 13.21 -3.44 4.44
CA LEU A 3 12.43 -4.50 3.77
C LEU A 3 13.27 -5.36 2.82
N ARG A 4 14.33 -4.81 2.23
CA ARG A 4 15.25 -5.54 1.32
C ARG A 4 16.17 -6.51 2.05
N GLU A 5 16.33 -6.35 3.36
CA GLU A 5 17.08 -7.28 4.20
C GLU A 5 16.36 -8.62 4.37
N PHE A 6 15.05 -8.68 4.10
CA PHE A 6 14.29 -9.92 4.14
C PHE A 6 14.62 -10.81 2.93
N PRO A 7 15.06 -12.08 3.15
CA PRO A 7 15.38 -12.99 2.06
C PRO A 7 14.22 -13.13 1.07
N GLY A 8 14.52 -12.90 -0.21
CA GLY A 8 13.54 -13.04 -1.30
C GLY A 8 12.69 -11.79 -1.56
N PHE A 9 12.83 -10.70 -0.80
CA PHE A 9 12.07 -9.47 -1.02
C PHE A 9 12.18 -8.94 -2.45
N ASP A 10 13.41 -8.80 -2.98
CA ASP A 10 13.64 -8.30 -4.34
C ASP A 10 13.14 -9.27 -5.44
N SER A 11 12.86 -10.53 -5.09
CA SER A 11 12.30 -11.52 -6.02
C SER A 11 10.77 -11.52 -6.05
N MET A 12 10.10 -10.82 -5.12
CA MET A 12 8.65 -10.76 -5.07
C MET A 12 8.11 -9.96 -6.27
N PRO A 13 7.06 -10.44 -6.97
CA PRO A 13 6.48 -9.72 -8.11
C PRO A 13 6.05 -8.28 -7.74
N ALA A 14 5.50 -8.08 -6.55
CA ALA A 14 5.11 -6.76 -6.06
C ALA A 14 6.31 -5.82 -5.90
N ALA A 15 7.47 -6.33 -5.42
CA ALA A 15 8.68 -5.53 -5.28
C ALA A 15 9.28 -5.17 -6.65
N GLN A 16 9.31 -6.13 -7.58
CA GLN A 16 9.80 -5.90 -8.93
C GLN A 16 8.93 -4.90 -9.72
N ALA A 17 7.61 -4.96 -9.53
CA ALA A 17 6.66 -4.06 -10.17
C ALA A 17 6.56 -2.68 -9.48
N GLY A 18 7.21 -2.48 -8.33
CA GLY A 18 7.08 -1.25 -7.53
C GLY A 18 5.69 -1.09 -6.88
N GLU A 19 4.94 -2.18 -6.77
CA GLU A 19 3.58 -2.23 -6.21
C GLU A 19 3.64 -2.44 -4.69
N ILE A 20 4.39 -1.56 -4.02
CA ILE A 20 4.56 -1.53 -2.56
C ILE A 20 3.87 -0.27 -2.05
N TYR A 21 3.01 -0.42 -1.04
CA TYR A 21 2.16 0.67 -0.56
C TYR A 21 2.32 0.85 0.95
N LEU A 22 2.53 2.10 1.38
CA LEU A 22 2.44 2.48 2.78
C LEU A 22 1.01 2.89 3.11
N VAL A 23 0.47 2.32 4.18
CA VAL A 23 -0.85 2.64 4.70
C VAL A 23 -0.79 2.90 6.20
N ASN A 24 -1.70 3.72 6.73
CA ASN A 24 -1.81 3.92 8.17
C ASN A 24 -2.53 2.73 8.84
N ALA A 25 -1.77 1.72 9.24
CA ALA A 25 -2.29 0.50 9.83
C ALA A 25 -3.10 0.76 11.12
N SER A 26 -2.65 1.66 11.99
CA SER A 26 -3.33 1.97 13.26
C SER A 26 -4.72 2.61 13.04
N ALA A 27 -4.84 3.46 12.02
CA ALA A 27 -6.10 4.10 11.68
C ALA A 27 -7.08 3.13 11.00
N TYR A 28 -6.62 2.33 10.04
CA TYR A 28 -7.51 1.59 9.15
C TYR A 28 -7.51 0.08 9.38
N PHE A 29 -6.37 -0.55 9.67
CA PHE A 29 -6.25 -2.02 9.66
C PHE A 29 -6.18 -2.67 11.05
N ALA A 30 -5.94 -1.91 12.13
CA ALA A 30 -5.79 -2.45 13.49
C ALA A 30 -7.02 -2.27 14.39
N ARG A 31 -8.09 -1.61 13.93
CA ARG A 31 -9.30 -1.33 14.74
C ARG A 31 -10.57 -1.78 14.00
N PRO A 32 -11.07 -3.00 14.24
CA PRO A 32 -12.29 -3.51 13.61
C PRO A 32 -13.51 -2.79 14.20
N GLY A 33 -13.86 -1.66 13.61
CA GLY A 33 -15.02 -0.84 13.95
C GLY A 33 -15.65 -0.27 12.68
N PRO A 34 -16.35 0.89 12.73
CA PRO A 34 -17.03 1.45 11.56
C PRO A 34 -16.10 1.76 10.38
N ARG A 35 -14.79 1.83 10.63
CA ARG A 35 -13.75 2.13 9.62
C ARG A 35 -13.37 0.94 8.75
N ILE A 36 -13.99 -0.23 8.91
CA ILE A 36 -13.72 -1.38 8.02
C ILE A 36 -14.07 -1.06 6.56
N ILE A 37 -15.09 -0.23 6.34
CA ILE A 37 -15.45 0.24 5.00
C ILE A 37 -14.30 1.07 4.42
N ASP A 38 -13.78 2.04 5.18
CA ASP A 38 -12.62 2.85 4.74
C ASP A 38 -11.42 1.96 4.35
N SER A 39 -11.16 0.89 5.10
CA SER A 39 -10.05 -0.02 4.83
C SER A 39 -10.25 -0.81 3.54
N ILE A 40 -11.49 -1.23 3.26
CA ILE A 40 -11.84 -1.92 2.02
C ILE A 40 -11.77 -0.94 0.84
N GLU A 41 -12.23 0.30 1.01
CA GLU A 41 -12.09 1.35 -0.01
C GLU A 41 -10.61 1.60 -0.35
N ILE A 42 -9.73 1.71 0.66
CA ILE A 42 -8.26 1.81 0.47
C ILE A 42 -7.73 0.62 -0.34
N LEU A 43 -8.09 -0.61 0.02
CA LEU A 43 -7.63 -1.81 -0.69
C LEU A 43 -8.17 -1.87 -2.13
N ALA A 44 -9.43 -1.48 -2.34
CA ALA A 44 -10.04 -1.43 -3.67
C ALA A 44 -9.31 -0.43 -4.58
N GLY A 45 -8.96 0.75 -4.06
CA GLY A 45 -8.17 1.75 -4.78
C GLY A 45 -6.74 1.30 -5.12
N ILE A 46 -6.15 0.42 -4.30
CA ILE A 46 -4.82 -0.15 -4.55
C ILE A 46 -4.88 -1.30 -5.56
N LEU A 47 -5.78 -2.27 -5.36
CA LEU A 47 -5.80 -3.54 -6.10
C LEU A 47 -6.55 -3.45 -7.44
N HIS A 48 -7.55 -2.57 -7.52
CA HIS A 48 -8.46 -2.45 -8.67
C HIS A 48 -8.67 -0.98 -9.07
N PRO A 49 -7.59 -0.23 -9.38
CA PRO A 49 -7.66 1.21 -9.62
C PRO A 49 -8.45 1.59 -10.89
N LYS A 50 -8.67 0.67 -11.82
CA LYS A 50 -9.47 0.91 -13.03
C LYS A 50 -10.97 0.79 -12.77
N GLU A 51 -11.34 -0.15 -11.91
CA GLU A 51 -12.70 -0.43 -11.50
C GLU A 51 -13.19 0.54 -10.42
N PHE A 52 -12.28 1.01 -9.55
CA PHE A 52 -12.57 1.96 -8.47
C PHE A 52 -11.66 3.20 -8.49
N PRO A 53 -11.67 4.00 -9.58
CA PRO A 53 -10.83 5.19 -9.69
C PRO A 53 -11.11 6.26 -8.60
N GLU A 54 -12.33 6.27 -8.05
CA GLU A 54 -12.72 7.14 -6.95
C GLU A 54 -11.97 6.81 -5.65
N PHE A 55 -11.60 5.55 -5.40
CA PHE A 55 -10.88 5.18 -4.18
C PHE A 55 -9.37 5.38 -4.30
N ALA A 56 -8.82 5.28 -5.52
CA ALA A 56 -7.42 5.58 -5.79
C ALA A 56 -7.05 7.05 -5.48
N SER A 57 -8.00 7.97 -5.63
CA SER A 57 -7.81 9.41 -5.41
C SER A 57 -8.29 9.90 -4.04
N ARG A 58 -9.34 9.29 -3.47
CA ARG A 58 -9.90 9.69 -2.16
C ARG A 58 -9.01 9.33 -0.98
N HIS A 59 -8.17 8.31 -1.12
CA HIS A 59 -7.24 7.89 -0.07
C HIS A 59 -5.79 8.27 -0.42
N THR A 60 -5.48 9.57 -0.32
CA THR A 60 -4.10 10.13 -0.34
C THR A 60 -3.15 9.53 0.71
N GLN A 61 -3.65 8.61 1.54
CA GLN A 61 -2.94 7.95 2.64
C GLN A 61 -2.33 6.60 2.26
N ALA A 62 -2.66 6.07 1.06
CA ALA A 62 -1.96 4.95 0.47
C ALA A 62 -0.87 5.49 -0.48
N ARG A 63 0.35 5.61 0.01
CA ARG A 63 1.47 6.09 -0.82
C ARG A 63 2.19 4.91 -1.45
N ARG A 64 2.23 4.86 -2.78
CA ARG A 64 3.12 3.92 -3.47
C ARG A 64 4.56 4.30 -3.18
N VAL A 65 5.32 3.34 -2.67
CA VAL A 65 6.73 3.49 -2.37
C VAL A 65 7.48 3.49 -3.70
N THR A 66 8.19 4.57 -3.99
CA THR A 66 9.03 4.64 -5.20
C THR A 66 10.36 3.94 -4.96
N GLN A 67 11.07 3.55 -6.02
CA GLN A 67 12.42 2.98 -5.87
C GLN A 67 13.38 3.91 -5.11
N HIS A 68 13.18 5.24 -5.19
CA HIS A 68 13.95 6.21 -4.43
C HIS A 68 13.71 6.10 -2.91
N ASP A 69 12.47 5.84 -2.50
CA ASP A 69 12.10 5.66 -1.09
C ASP A 69 12.64 4.35 -0.48
N LEU A 70 12.92 3.35 -1.33
CA LEU A 70 13.52 2.08 -0.90
C LEU A 70 15.05 2.14 -0.79
N SER A 71 15.67 3.20 -1.32
CA SER A 71 17.13 3.38 -1.46
C SER A 71 17.67 4.54 -0.62
N ALA A 72 16.85 5.08 0.29
CA ALA A 72 17.28 6.08 1.25
C ALA A 72 17.73 5.37 2.55
N PRO A 73 18.91 5.76 3.10
CA PRO A 73 19.46 5.18 4.33
C PRO A 73 18.62 5.49 5.58
#